data_AF-A0A963UIS3-F1
#
_entry.id   AF-A0A963UIS3-F1
#
_cell.length_a   1.000
_cell.length_b   1.000
_cell.length_c   1.000
_cell.angle_alpha   90.00
_cell.angle_beta   90.00
_cell.angle_gamma   90.00
#
_symmetry.space_group_name_H-M   'P 1'
#
loop_
_entity.id
_entity.type
_entity.pdbx_description
1 polymer ?
#
loop_
_entity_poly.entity_id
_entity_poly.type
_entity_poly.pdbx_seq_one_letter_code
_entity_poly.pdbx_strand_id
1 'polypeptide(L)'
;MPVIDQTKCPLKTASIYPEPYASEMKGRSSLRLGDAGGLTQFGANLVILEPGAKSSLRHWHRNEDEFVMVTEGECTLVQDDGATVMRPGDCAAFP
;
A
#
# COMPACT_ATOMS: atom_id res chain seq x y z
N MET A 1 7.05 16.72 -17.68
CA MET A 1 7.13 15.31 -17.24
C MET A 1 5.95 14.56 -17.84
N PRO A 2 6.16 13.38 -18.45
CA PRO A 2 5.07 12.60 -19.02
C PRO A 2 4.22 11.96 -17.93
N VAL A 3 2.97 11.66 -18.26
CA VAL A 3 2.08 10.82 -17.43
C VAL A 3 2.74 9.45 -17.22
N ILE A 4 2.66 8.92 -15.99
CA ILE A 4 3.21 7.59 -15.68
C ILE A 4 2.38 6.53 -16.40
N ASP A 5 3.04 5.74 -17.24
CA ASP A 5 2.46 4.56 -17.88
C ASP A 5 2.52 3.38 -16.90
N GLN A 6 1.43 3.16 -16.17
CA GLN A 6 1.35 2.11 -15.14
C GLN A 6 1.60 0.70 -15.70
N THR A 7 1.30 0.47 -16.97
CA THR A 7 1.50 -0.84 -17.63
C THR A 7 2.97 -1.21 -17.79
N LYS A 8 3.88 -0.23 -17.69
CA LYS A 8 5.33 -0.43 -17.73
C LYS A 8 5.98 -0.49 -16.36
N CYS A 9 5.22 -0.25 -15.29
CA CYS A 9 5.74 -0.33 -13.93
C CYS A 9 5.94 -1.81 -13.53
N PRO A 10 7.13 -2.21 -13.06
CA PRO A 10 7.34 -3.58 -12.60
C PRO A 10 6.45 -3.92 -11.41
N LEU A 11 5.70 -5.02 -11.51
CA LEU A 11 4.90 -5.53 -10.39
C LEU A 11 5.80 -6.12 -9.31
N LYS A 12 5.69 -5.60 -8.08
CA LYS A 12 6.43 -6.07 -6.91
C LYS A 12 5.52 -6.93 -6.03
N THR A 13 5.90 -8.19 -5.79
CA THR A 13 5.15 -9.15 -4.97
C THR A 13 5.89 -9.61 -3.71
N ALA A 14 7.20 -9.35 -3.63
CA ALA A 14 8.01 -9.76 -2.48
C ALA A 14 7.72 -8.92 -1.22
N SER A 15 8.05 -9.49 -0.07
CA SER A 15 8.07 -8.81 1.23
C SER A 15 9.49 -8.76 1.79
N ILE A 16 9.79 -7.73 2.57
CA ILE A 16 11.06 -7.61 3.31
C ILE A 16 10.99 -8.23 4.71
N TYR A 17 9.79 -8.60 5.18
CA TYR A 17 9.66 -9.29 6.45
C TYR A 17 10.38 -10.64 6.41
N PRO A 18 10.96 -11.11 7.53
CA PRO A 18 11.45 -12.47 7.63
C PRO A 18 10.28 -13.45 7.71
N GLU A 19 10.53 -14.73 7.41
CA GLU A 19 9.55 -15.78 7.72
C GLU A 19 9.33 -15.93 9.24
N PRO A 20 8.11 -16.25 9.69
CA PRO A 20 6.92 -16.63 8.91
C PRO A 20 6.11 -15.44 8.35
N TYR A 21 6.50 -14.20 8.67
CA TYR A 21 5.70 -13.01 8.36
C TYR A 21 5.74 -12.59 6.90
N ALA A 22 6.77 -13.00 6.15
CA ALA A 22 6.81 -12.81 4.71
C ALA A 22 5.60 -13.48 4.03
N SER A 23 5.28 -14.69 4.47
CA SER A 23 4.14 -15.47 3.98
C SER A 23 2.79 -14.81 4.24
N GLU A 24 2.66 -13.94 5.26
CA GLU A 24 1.42 -13.20 5.52
C GLU A 24 1.12 -12.13 4.47
N MET A 25 2.12 -11.70 3.68
CA MET A 25 1.93 -10.74 2.59
C MET A 25 1.51 -11.40 1.28
N LYS A 26 1.23 -12.72 1.28
CA LYS A 26 0.71 -13.42 0.11
C LYS A 26 -0.56 -12.74 -0.39
N GLY A 27 -0.63 -12.47 -1.69
CA GLY A 27 -1.74 -11.76 -2.32
C GLY A 27 -1.61 -10.23 -2.31
N ARG A 28 -0.54 -9.66 -1.71
CA ARG A 28 -0.19 -8.25 -1.88
C ARG A 28 0.75 -8.08 -3.07
N SER A 29 0.44 -7.13 -3.93
CA SER A 29 1.35 -6.66 -4.97
C SER A 29 1.37 -5.12 -5.04
N SER A 30 2.36 -4.52 -5.70
CA SER A 30 2.44 -3.06 -5.81
C SER A 30 3.17 -2.57 -7.05
N LEU A 31 2.78 -1.39 -7.52
CA LEU A 31 3.49 -0.57 -8.51
C LEU A 31 4.13 0.63 -7.81
N ARG A 32 5.44 0.82 -7.99
CA ARG A 32 6.21 1.95 -7.42
C ARG A 32 6.12 3.18 -8.34
N LEU A 33 4.98 3.88 -8.29
CA LEU A 33 4.69 5.01 -9.18
C LEU A 33 5.63 6.20 -8.94
N GLY A 34 6.00 6.47 -7.69
CA GLY A 34 6.96 7.51 -7.35
C GLY A 34 8.31 7.29 -8.05
N ASP A 35 8.84 6.06 -7.95
CA ASP A 35 10.08 5.67 -8.62
C ASP A 35 9.95 5.78 -10.15
N ALA A 36 8.84 5.29 -10.72
CA ALA A 36 8.56 5.39 -12.15
C ALA A 36 8.48 6.85 -12.65
N GLY A 37 8.08 7.78 -11.77
CA GLY A 37 8.06 9.22 -12.02
C GLY A 37 9.35 9.95 -11.64
N GLY A 38 10.35 9.27 -11.06
CA GLY A 38 11.61 9.86 -10.61
C GLY A 38 11.52 10.71 -9.34
N LEU A 39 10.50 10.48 -8.51
CA LEU A 39 10.35 11.16 -7.21
C LEU A 39 11.35 10.62 -6.19
N THR A 40 11.84 11.50 -5.31
CA THR A 40 12.84 11.15 -4.29
C THR A 40 12.48 11.59 -2.87
N GLN A 41 11.46 12.42 -2.71
CA GLN A 41 11.07 12.99 -1.41
C GLN A 41 10.01 12.15 -0.68
N PHE A 42 9.20 11.41 -1.44
CA PHE A 42 8.17 10.51 -0.91
C PHE A 42 7.93 9.35 -1.87
N GLY A 43 7.45 8.24 -1.34
CA GLY A 43 6.99 7.11 -2.13
C GLY A 43 5.53 7.29 -2.54
N ALA A 44 5.21 7.05 -3.80
CA ALA A 44 3.84 6.89 -4.26
C ALA A 44 3.67 5.47 -4.81
N ASN A 45 2.79 4.68 -4.19
CA ASN A 45 2.62 3.26 -4.52
C ASN A 45 1.14 2.98 -4.80
N LEU A 46 0.86 2.27 -5.90
CA LEU A 46 -0.44 1.62 -6.06
C LEU A 46 -0.30 0.20 -5.50
N VAL A 47 -0.93 -0.07 -4.35
CA VAL A 47 -0.93 -1.38 -3.71
C VAL A 47 -2.22 -2.11 -4.06
N ILE A 48 -2.10 -3.35 -4.51
CA ILE A 48 -3.21 -4.21 -4.93
C ILE A 48 -3.27 -5.40 -3.98
N LEU A 49 -4.45 -5.64 -3.42
CA LEU A 49 -4.72 -6.72 -2.46
C LEU A 49 -5.72 -7.69 -3.05
N GLU A 50 -5.31 -8.95 -3.19
CA GLU A 50 -6.23 -10.06 -3.42
C GLU A 50 -7.15 -10.26 -2.21
N PRO A 51 -8.33 -10.90 -2.37
CA PRO A 51 -9.21 -11.21 -1.25
C PRO A 51 -8.48 -11.91 -0.09
N GLY A 52 -8.53 -11.31 1.10
CA GLY A 52 -7.88 -11.81 2.31
C GLY A 52 -6.40 -11.41 2.48
N ALA A 53 -5.80 -10.72 1.51
CA ALA A 53 -4.44 -10.18 1.65
C ALA A 53 -4.39 -8.96 2.58
N LYS A 54 -3.18 -8.63 3.07
CA LYS A 54 -2.92 -7.48 3.94
C LYS A 54 -1.95 -6.51 3.28
N SER A 55 -2.11 -5.22 3.55
CA SER A 55 -1.14 -4.19 3.11
C SER A 55 0.18 -4.28 3.86
N SER A 56 0.14 -4.62 5.16
CA SER A 56 1.31 -4.73 6.04
C SER A 56 0.97 -5.57 7.29
N LEU A 57 1.99 -5.86 8.10
CA LEU A 57 1.73 -6.11 9.52
C LEU A 57 1.39 -4.78 10.20
N ARG A 58 0.53 -4.80 11.21
CA ARG A 58 0.10 -3.58 11.90
C ARG A 58 1.29 -2.85 12.53
N HIS A 59 1.46 -1.58 12.18
CA HIS A 59 2.59 -0.74 12.60
C HIS A 59 2.22 0.74 12.58
N TRP A 60 3.18 1.58 12.94
CA TRP A 60 3.14 3.04 12.80
C TRP A 60 4.56 3.52 12.45
N HIS A 61 4.65 4.67 11.78
CA HIS A 61 5.92 5.29 11.44
C HIS A 61 6.27 6.39 12.44
N ARG A 62 7.54 6.45 12.85
CA ARG A 62 8.00 7.50 13.79
C ARG A 62 8.31 8.82 13.11
N ASN A 63 8.77 8.77 11.87
CA ASN A 63 9.40 9.90 11.19
C ASN A 63 8.83 10.15 9.78
N GLU A 64 7.80 9.40 9.39
CA GLU A 64 7.26 9.42 8.03
C GLU A 64 5.75 9.50 8.13
N ASP A 65 5.18 10.61 7.69
CA ASP A 65 3.73 10.72 7.50
C ASP A 65 3.30 9.75 6.40
N GLU A 66 2.14 9.13 6.56
CA GLU A 66 1.56 8.24 5.56
C GLU A 66 0.12 8.64 5.21
N PHE A 67 -0.23 8.53 3.93
CA PHE A 67 -1.57 8.77 3.41
C PHE A 67 -2.00 7.63 2.49
N VAL A 68 -3.23 7.17 2.67
CA VAL A 68 -3.82 6.09 1.87
C VAL A 68 -5.17 6.53 1.34
N MET A 69 -5.45 6.18 0.08
CA MET A 69 -6.75 6.31 -0.55
C MET A 69 -7.13 4.99 -1.20
N VAL A 70 -8.36 4.51 -0.96
CA VAL A 70 -8.88 3.34 -1.68
C VAL A 70 -9.32 3.78 -3.07
N THR A 71 -8.78 3.15 -4.11
CA THR A 71 -9.09 3.50 -5.51
C THR A 71 -10.15 2.60 -6.13
N GLU A 72 -10.20 1.33 -5.70
CA GLU A 72 -11.13 0.31 -6.19
C GLU A 72 -11.33 -0.74 -5.10
N GLY A 73 -12.48 -1.43 -5.12
CA GLY A 73 -12.80 -2.50 -4.18
C GLY A 73 -13.14 -2.00 -2.78
N GLU A 74 -13.08 -2.91 -1.81
CA GLU A 74 -13.35 -2.63 -0.40
C GLU A 74 -12.18 -3.15 0.45
N CYS A 75 -11.71 -2.34 1.39
CA CYS A 75 -10.64 -2.70 2.34
C CYS A 75 -11.14 -2.51 3.77
N THR A 76 -10.45 -3.14 4.73
CA THR A 76 -10.68 -2.88 6.16
C THR A 76 -9.44 -2.25 6.77
N LEU A 77 -9.57 -1.02 7.25
CA LEU A 77 -8.56 -0.35 8.07
C LEU A 77 -8.65 -0.90 9.50
N VAL A 78 -7.56 -1.47 9.99
CA VAL A 78 -7.48 -2.03 11.35
C VAL A 78 -6.54 -1.17 12.20
N GLN A 79 -7.10 -0.47 13.17
CA GLN A 79 -6.42 0.39 14.14
C GLN A 79 -6.66 -0.12 15.56
N ASP A 80 -6.10 0.58 16.56
CA ASP A 80 -6.27 0.22 17.98
C ASP A 80 -7.72 0.32 18.46
N ASP A 81 -8.51 1.23 17.88
CA ASP A 81 -9.93 1.44 18.19
C ASP A 81 -10.87 0.45 17.48
N GLY A 82 -10.36 -0.29 16.49
CA GLY A 82 -11.06 -1.39 15.84
C GLY A 82 -10.89 -1.42 14.32
N ALA A 83 -11.92 -1.93 13.66
CA ALA A 83 -11.95 -2.16 12.22
C ALA A 83 -12.95 -1.22 11.55
N THR A 84 -12.49 -0.51 10.53
CA THR A 84 -13.30 0.41 9.72
C THR A 84 -13.26 0.00 8.26
N VAL A 85 -14.43 -0.18 7.64
CA VAL A 85 -14.52 -0.48 6.20
C VAL A 85 -14.24 0.78 5.39
N MET A 86 -13.34 0.68 4.42
CA MET A 86 -13.00 1.73 3.47
C MET A 86 -13.40 1.32 2.04
N ARG A 87 -14.02 2.24 1.32
CA ARG A 87 -14.55 2.10 -0.04
C ARG A 87 -13.87 3.06 -1.01
N PRO A 88 -14.06 2.93 -2.33
CA PRO A 88 -13.39 3.79 -3.30
C PRO A 88 -13.70 5.27 -3.03
N GLY A 89 -12.65 6.07 -2.88
CA GLY A 89 -12.75 7.47 -2.48
C GLY A 89 -12.43 7.74 -1.00
N ASP A 90 -12.52 6.74 -0.12
CA ASP A 90 -12.19 6.90 1.28
C ASP A 90 -10.67 7.04 1.47
N CYS A 91 -10.31 7.90 2.41
CA CYS A 91 -8.92 8.25 2.71
C CYS A 91 -8.62 8.06 4.20
N ALA A 92 -7.38 7.69 4.50
CA ALA A 92 -6.83 7.65 5.85
C ALA A 92 -5.46 8.35 5.88
N ALA A 93 -5.19 9.05 6.96
CA ALA A 93 -3.92 9.73 7.20
C ALA A 93 -3.33 9.27 8.53
N PHE A 94 -2.02 9.06 8.54
CA PHE A 94 -1.25 8.56 9.67
C PHE A 94 -0.07 9.51 9.91
N PRO A 95 -0.21 10.49 10.81
CA PRO A 95 0.86 11.40 11.21
C PRO A 95 1.82 10.77 12.24
#